data_AF-W5PVB7-F1
#
_entry.id   AF-W5PVB7-F1
#
_cell.length_a   1.000
_cell.length_b   1.000
_cell.length_c   1.000
_cell.angle_alpha   90.00
_cell.angle_beta   90.00
_cell.angle_gamma   90.00
#
_symmetry.space_group_name_H-M   'P 1'
#
loop_
_entity.id
_entity.type
_entity.pdbx_description
1 polymer ?
#
loop_
_entity_poly.entity_id
_entity_poly.type
_entity_poly.pdbx_seq_one_letter_code
_entity_poly.pdbx_strand_id
1 'polypeptide(L)'
;MLSFALFGGLFVLIGASWGSHSFTHTMSPRLHFRLYHDCYGDIMTMETPGVPCDNTRMIACGIRGSEMFAEMDLKALQSYQILIKEIGLRHCVDPALIAAIISRESHGGTILLDGWDHTGLKFGLMQLDKNIHRPVGTWDGKEHLLQAVGILTDRIKAIQKKFPSWSVAQHLKGGLSAFKSGTEAIATSADIQADYVNDVLARAKFYKKHGF
;
A
#
# COMPACT_ATOMS: atom_id res chain seq x y z
N MET A 1 25.02 -71.49 -36.38
CA MET A 1 26.20 -71.89 -35.58
C MET A 1 26.69 -70.62 -34.90
N LEU A 2 26.17 -70.23 -33.72
CA LEU A 2 26.59 -70.65 -32.37
C LEU A 2 28.10 -70.58 -32.13
N SER A 3 28.55 -69.50 -31.46
CA SER A 3 29.28 -69.65 -30.19
C SER A 3 29.24 -68.36 -29.37
N PHE A 4 28.87 -68.57 -28.12
CA PHE A 4 28.84 -67.64 -27.00
C PHE A 4 30.23 -67.55 -26.34
N ALA A 5 30.53 -66.41 -25.74
CA ALA A 5 31.41 -66.35 -24.56
C ALA A 5 30.87 -65.30 -23.59
N LEU A 6 30.41 -65.81 -22.44
CA LEU A 6 29.97 -65.10 -21.24
C LEU A 6 31.17 -64.91 -20.30
N PHE A 7 31.35 -63.71 -19.74
CA PHE A 7 31.89 -63.43 -18.40
C PHE A 7 31.40 -61.99 -18.10
N GLY A 8 30.68 -61.66 -17.05
CA GLY A 8 30.71 -62.14 -15.67
C GLY A 8 31.01 -60.91 -14.80
N GLY A 9 30.00 -60.34 -14.13
CA GLY A 9 30.21 -59.16 -13.30
C GLY A 9 28.92 -58.53 -12.78
N LEU A 10 28.30 -59.18 -11.78
CA LEU A 10 27.24 -58.61 -10.96
C LEU A 10 27.89 -57.95 -9.73
N PHE A 11 27.74 -56.64 -9.56
CA PHE A 11 27.84 -55.99 -8.25
C PHE A 11 26.68 -55.00 -8.11
N VAL A 12 25.69 -55.43 -7.33
CA VAL A 12 24.69 -54.59 -6.69
C VAL A 12 25.31 -54.17 -5.35
N LEU A 13 25.26 -52.89 -4.99
CA LEU A 13 24.62 -52.41 -3.75
C LEU A 13 25.03 -50.99 -3.33
N ILE A 14 23.97 -50.30 -2.87
CA ILE A 14 23.88 -49.21 -1.90
C ILE A 14 24.11 -47.79 -2.43
N GLY A 15 23.01 -47.05 -2.45
CA GLY A 15 22.97 -45.64 -2.78
C GLY A 15 23.23 -44.73 -1.60
N ALA A 16 23.36 -43.45 -1.93
CA ALA A 16 22.82 -42.34 -1.16
C ALA A 16 22.69 -41.16 -2.13
N SER A 17 21.44 -40.84 -2.44
CA SER A 17 21.03 -39.59 -3.07
C SER A 17 21.70 -38.42 -2.35
N TRP A 18 22.61 -37.71 -3.03
CA TRP A 18 23.02 -36.39 -2.57
C TRP A 18 21.97 -35.39 -3.05
N GLY A 19 20.96 -35.27 -2.18
CA GLY A 19 19.93 -34.26 -2.29
C GLY A 19 20.56 -32.88 -2.37
N SER A 20 20.15 -32.17 -3.42
CA SER A 20 20.15 -30.73 -3.54
C SER A 20 19.79 -30.12 -2.19
N HIS A 21 20.72 -29.42 -1.56
CA HIS A 21 20.39 -28.54 -0.43
C HIS A 21 19.68 -27.32 -1.01
N SER A 22 18.40 -27.51 -1.37
CA SER A 22 17.46 -26.40 -1.46
C SER A 22 17.33 -25.89 -0.03
N PHE A 23 17.97 -24.77 0.24
CA PHE A 23 17.83 -24.01 1.47
C PHE A 23 16.36 -23.57 1.55
N THR A 24 15.52 -24.42 2.16
CA THR A 24 14.16 -24.06 2.52
C THR A 24 14.28 -23.05 3.66
N HIS A 25 14.35 -21.77 3.28
CA HIS A 25 13.95 -20.70 4.18
C HIS A 25 12.46 -20.89 4.45
N THR A 26 12.15 -21.71 5.44
CA THR A 26 10.87 -21.68 6.14
C THR A 26 10.83 -20.34 6.86
N MET A 27 10.40 -19.29 6.17
CA MET A 27 10.20 -17.99 6.78
C MET A 27 9.03 -18.12 7.76
N SER A 28 9.38 -18.09 9.04
CA SER A 28 8.42 -17.97 10.13
C SER A 28 7.54 -16.73 9.90
N PRO A 29 6.19 -16.87 9.83
CA PRO A 29 5.28 -15.76 9.53
C PRO A 29 5.29 -14.63 10.56
N ARG A 30 5.96 -14.82 11.70
CA ARG A 30 5.91 -13.90 12.85
C ARG A 30 7.02 -12.83 12.86
N LEU A 31 7.98 -12.87 11.94
CA LEU A 31 9.13 -11.96 11.92
C LEU A 31 8.96 -10.72 11.03
N HIS A 32 7.85 -10.58 10.29
CA HIS A 32 7.64 -9.44 9.38
C HIS A 32 7.07 -8.18 10.04
N PHE A 33 6.56 -8.25 11.27
CA PHE A 33 5.84 -7.11 11.86
C PHE A 33 6.75 -6.00 12.43
N ARG A 34 8.07 -6.21 12.51
CA ARG A 34 8.97 -5.35 13.31
C ARG A 34 10.06 -4.59 12.54
N LEU A 35 10.14 -4.73 11.22
CA LEU A 35 11.16 -4.04 10.41
C LEU A 35 10.68 -2.74 9.77
N TYR A 36 9.42 -2.36 10.00
CA TYR A 36 8.86 -1.12 9.50
C TYR A 36 8.82 -0.08 10.62
N HIS A 37 9.91 0.65 10.81
CA HIS A 37 9.80 1.93 11.50
C HIS A 37 9.24 2.93 10.49
N ASP A 38 7.93 3.17 10.55
CA ASP A 38 7.28 4.18 9.71
C ASP A 38 7.78 5.57 10.13
N CYS A 39 8.38 6.31 9.20
CA CYS A 39 8.95 7.63 9.48
C CYS A 39 7.88 8.66 9.84
N TYR A 40 6.62 8.34 9.56
CA TYR A 40 5.47 9.23 9.75
C TYR A 40 4.50 8.75 10.83
N GLY A 41 4.94 7.84 11.69
CA GLY A 41 4.22 7.37 12.88
C GLY A 41 3.41 6.09 12.68
N ASP A 42 3.03 5.45 13.78
CA ASP A 42 2.28 4.19 13.73
C ASP A 42 0.78 4.44 13.48
N ILE A 43 0.32 4.13 12.26
CA ILE A 43 -1.08 4.26 11.83
C ILE A 43 -2.06 3.51 12.74
N MET A 44 -1.63 2.43 13.41
CA MET A 44 -2.51 1.64 14.28
C MET A 44 -2.89 2.41 15.55
N THR A 45 -2.00 3.29 16.02
CA THR A 45 -2.23 4.12 17.21
C THR A 45 -3.03 5.39 16.94
N MET A 46 -3.20 5.78 15.67
CA MET A 46 -3.86 7.04 15.32
C MET A 46 -5.39 6.92 15.39
N GLU A 47 -6.05 7.80 16.10
CA GLU A 47 -7.52 7.81 16.17
C GLU A 47 -8.15 8.27 14.84
N THR A 48 -9.20 7.57 14.43
CA THR A 48 -10.03 7.94 13.27
C THR A 48 -11.47 7.47 13.48
N PRO A 49 -12.48 8.31 13.19
CA PRO A 49 -13.89 7.90 13.17
C PRO A 49 -14.26 7.09 11.90
N GLY A 50 -13.40 7.04 10.88
CA GLY A 50 -13.72 6.50 9.55
C GLY A 50 -14.54 7.47 8.71
N VAL A 51 -15.25 6.95 7.70
CA VAL A 51 -16.11 7.76 6.82
C VAL A 51 -17.33 8.30 7.60
N PRO A 52 -17.75 9.58 7.45
CA PRO A 52 -18.85 10.14 8.22
C PRO A 52 -20.18 9.42 7.93
N CYS A 53 -21.04 9.40 8.94
CA CYS A 53 -22.43 8.98 8.79
C CYS A 53 -23.27 10.18 8.35
N ASP A 54 -23.90 10.06 7.19
CA ASP A 54 -24.91 10.99 6.71
C ASP A 54 -26.21 10.25 6.35
N ASN A 55 -27.25 11.00 6.04
CA ASN A 55 -28.58 10.50 5.70
C ASN A 55 -28.56 9.52 4.50
N THR A 56 -27.52 9.58 3.66
CA THR A 56 -27.33 8.76 2.45
C THR A 56 -26.42 7.55 2.69
N ARG A 57 -25.64 7.53 3.78
CA ARG A 57 -24.61 6.53 4.08
C ARG A 57 -24.83 5.78 5.39
N MET A 58 -26.05 5.75 5.92
CA MET A 58 -26.35 5.21 7.26
C MET A 58 -25.87 3.76 7.48
N ILE A 59 -25.80 2.94 6.42
CA ILE A 59 -25.38 1.53 6.50
C ILE A 59 -23.86 1.36 6.29
N ALA A 60 -23.23 2.30 5.58
CA ALA A 60 -21.83 2.23 5.13
C ALA A 60 -21.02 3.41 5.67
N CYS A 61 -21.08 3.62 6.99
CA CYS A 61 -20.37 4.71 7.67
C CYS A 61 -19.56 4.26 8.88
N GLY A 62 -18.80 5.20 9.45
CA GLY A 62 -17.82 4.97 10.50
C GLY A 62 -16.65 4.11 10.04
N ILE A 63 -15.93 3.55 11.02
CA ILE A 63 -14.82 2.63 10.77
C ILE A 63 -15.29 1.42 9.94
N ARG A 64 -16.44 0.83 10.29
CA ARG A 64 -16.96 -0.36 9.60
C ARG A 64 -17.27 -0.07 8.12
N GLY A 65 -17.81 1.11 7.80
CA GLY A 65 -18.02 1.52 6.41
C GLY A 65 -16.70 1.60 5.64
N SER A 66 -15.68 2.23 6.23
CA SER A 66 -14.34 2.27 5.65
C SER A 66 -13.72 0.88 5.45
N GLU A 67 -13.81 0.00 6.46
CA GLU A 67 -13.32 -1.39 6.38
C GLU A 67 -14.05 -2.19 5.30
N MET A 68 -15.37 -2.00 5.14
CA MET A 68 -16.15 -2.66 4.09
C MET A 68 -15.67 -2.27 2.68
N PHE A 69 -15.43 -0.97 2.43
CA PHE A 69 -14.87 -0.55 1.14
C PHE A 69 -13.45 -1.08 0.95
N ALA A 70 -12.63 -1.08 2.00
CA ALA A 70 -11.27 -1.63 1.93
C ALA A 70 -11.27 -3.13 1.60
N GLU A 71 -12.21 -3.88 2.18
CA GLU A 71 -12.41 -5.31 1.93
C GLU A 71 -12.82 -5.59 0.49
N MET A 72 -13.75 -4.79 -0.06
CA MET A 72 -14.15 -4.91 -1.47
C MET A 72 -12.97 -4.70 -2.43
N ASP A 73 -12.08 -3.78 -2.11
CA ASP A 73 -10.91 -3.45 -2.94
C ASP A 73 -9.72 -4.40 -2.72
N LEU A 74 -9.75 -5.23 -1.67
CA LEU A 74 -8.61 -6.04 -1.23
C LEU A 74 -8.07 -6.95 -2.33
N LYS A 75 -8.96 -7.62 -3.08
CA LYS A 75 -8.57 -8.53 -4.15
C LYS A 75 -7.83 -7.81 -5.28
N ALA A 76 -8.26 -6.60 -5.64
CA ALA A 76 -7.57 -5.80 -6.66
C ALA A 76 -6.19 -5.34 -6.17
N LEU A 77 -6.10 -4.93 -4.90
CA LEU A 77 -4.85 -4.47 -4.29
C LEU A 77 -3.82 -5.57 -4.05
N GLN A 78 -4.23 -6.82 -3.88
CA GLN A 78 -3.32 -7.95 -3.72
C GLN A 78 -2.34 -8.07 -4.90
N SER A 79 -2.78 -7.76 -6.12
CA SER A 79 -1.93 -7.75 -7.32
C SER A 79 -0.76 -6.75 -7.22
N TYR A 80 -0.91 -5.69 -6.43
CA TYR A 80 0.10 -4.64 -6.24
C TYR A 80 0.85 -4.77 -4.91
N GLN A 81 0.58 -5.78 -4.09
CA GLN A 81 1.08 -5.85 -2.70
C GLN A 81 2.60 -5.81 -2.62
N ILE A 82 3.30 -6.57 -3.48
CA ILE A 82 4.77 -6.58 -3.51
C ILE A 82 5.31 -5.20 -3.88
N LEU A 83 4.74 -4.59 -4.91
CA LEU A 83 5.14 -3.26 -5.37
C LEU A 83 4.88 -2.21 -4.29
N ILE A 84 3.70 -2.20 -3.68
CA ILE A 84 3.33 -1.26 -2.61
C ILE A 84 4.31 -1.37 -1.43
N LYS A 85 4.69 -2.58 -1.02
CA LYS A 85 5.72 -2.80 0.02
C LYS A 85 7.08 -2.27 -0.37
N GLU A 86 7.50 -2.50 -1.61
CA GLU A 86 8.77 -2.00 -2.13
C GLU A 86 8.81 -0.45 -2.10
N ILE A 87 7.76 0.19 -2.60
CA ILE A 87 7.64 1.65 -2.64
C ILE A 87 7.60 2.24 -1.23
N GLY A 88 6.78 1.64 -0.37
CA GLY A 88 6.71 2.07 1.02
C GLY A 88 8.09 2.04 1.67
N LEU A 89 8.85 0.95 1.50
CA LEU A 89 10.16 0.79 2.12
C LEU A 89 11.11 1.90 1.65
N ARG A 90 11.06 2.22 0.36
CA ARG A 90 11.90 3.26 -0.24
C ARG A 90 11.57 4.66 0.24
N HIS A 91 10.30 4.94 0.53
CA HIS A 91 9.84 6.25 1.00
C HIS A 91 9.67 6.35 2.53
N CYS A 92 9.93 5.25 3.24
CA CYS A 92 9.68 5.12 4.68
C CYS A 92 8.22 5.45 5.06
N VAL A 93 7.26 4.96 4.26
CA VAL A 93 5.80 5.12 4.46
C VAL A 93 5.18 3.76 4.65
N ASP A 94 4.31 3.57 5.64
CA ASP A 94 3.59 2.30 5.85
C ASP A 94 2.89 1.84 4.55
N PRO A 95 3.14 0.61 4.04
CA PRO A 95 2.53 0.17 2.79
C PRO A 95 1.01 0.07 2.89
N ALA A 96 0.46 -0.14 4.10
CA ALA A 96 -0.98 -0.13 4.33
C ALA A 96 -1.60 1.26 4.09
N LEU A 97 -0.84 2.35 4.32
CA LEU A 97 -1.28 3.70 4.01
C LEU A 97 -1.34 3.93 2.50
N ILE A 98 -0.34 3.44 1.76
CA ILE A 98 -0.31 3.50 0.29
C ILE A 98 -1.50 2.73 -0.28
N ALA A 99 -1.73 1.50 0.20
CA ALA A 99 -2.88 0.68 -0.20
C ALA A 99 -4.23 1.39 0.08
N ALA A 100 -4.34 2.06 1.22
CA ALA A 100 -5.53 2.83 1.59
C ALA A 100 -5.80 4.02 0.68
N ILE A 101 -4.76 4.75 0.27
CA ILE A 101 -4.90 5.85 -0.70
C ILE A 101 -5.35 5.28 -2.05
N ILE A 102 -4.73 4.19 -2.53
CA ILE A 102 -5.12 3.57 -3.81
C ILE A 102 -6.58 3.08 -3.76
N SER A 103 -7.00 2.45 -2.67
CA SER A 103 -8.40 2.07 -2.45
C SER A 103 -9.32 3.28 -2.51
N ARG A 104 -8.98 4.36 -1.82
CA ARG A 104 -9.82 5.56 -1.77
C ARG A 104 -9.87 6.33 -3.10
N GLU A 105 -8.78 6.33 -3.85
CA GLU A 105 -8.66 7.11 -5.09
C GLU A 105 -9.16 6.35 -6.31
N SER A 106 -8.92 5.04 -6.41
CA SER A 106 -9.16 4.28 -7.64
C SER A 106 -9.75 2.88 -7.45
N HIS A 107 -10.13 2.50 -6.23
CA HIS A 107 -10.62 1.13 -5.94
C HIS A 107 -9.67 0.05 -6.49
N GLY A 108 -8.36 0.22 -6.28
CA GLY A 108 -7.35 -0.70 -6.84
C GLY A 108 -7.25 -0.65 -8.37
N GLY A 109 -7.64 0.46 -8.99
CA GLY A 109 -7.67 0.64 -10.45
C GLY A 109 -8.97 0.18 -11.13
N THR A 110 -9.92 -0.42 -10.41
CA THR A 110 -11.13 -1.03 -11.00
C THR A 110 -12.08 -0.02 -11.65
N ILE A 111 -12.00 1.26 -11.26
CA ILE A 111 -12.82 2.34 -11.82
C ILE A 111 -12.11 3.17 -12.90
N LEU A 112 -10.88 2.79 -13.29
CA LEU A 112 -10.06 3.56 -14.22
C LEU A 112 -10.22 3.07 -15.65
N LEU A 113 -10.16 4.00 -16.61
CA LEU A 113 -10.06 3.71 -18.05
C LEU A 113 -8.67 4.09 -18.54
N ASP A 114 -7.85 3.10 -18.88
CA ASP A 114 -6.43 3.28 -19.27
C ASP A 114 -5.64 4.16 -18.28
N GLY A 115 -5.95 4.01 -16.99
CA GLY A 115 -5.33 4.77 -15.91
C GLY A 115 -5.97 6.11 -15.58
N TRP A 116 -6.95 6.56 -16.36
CA TRP A 116 -7.61 7.85 -16.15
C TRP A 116 -8.93 7.69 -15.39
N ASP A 117 -9.28 8.70 -14.59
CA ASP A 117 -10.63 8.82 -14.06
C ASP A 117 -11.65 9.19 -15.14
N HIS A 118 -12.94 9.16 -14.78
CA HIS A 118 -14.04 9.50 -15.69
C HIS A 118 -13.96 10.93 -16.25
N THR A 119 -13.24 11.85 -15.58
CA THR A 119 -13.03 13.22 -16.08
C THR A 119 -11.81 13.34 -17.00
N GLY A 120 -10.93 12.34 -17.03
CA GLY A 120 -9.66 12.39 -17.75
C GLY A 120 -8.66 13.39 -17.16
N LEU A 121 -8.82 13.80 -15.90
CA LEU A 121 -7.94 14.78 -15.24
C LEU A 121 -6.93 14.12 -14.31
N LYS A 122 -7.27 12.97 -13.74
CA LYS A 122 -6.44 12.28 -12.75
C LYS A 122 -5.92 10.96 -13.28
N PHE A 123 -4.64 10.69 -13.00
CA PHE A 123 -3.91 9.57 -13.56
C PHE A 123 -3.41 8.58 -12.50
N GLY A 124 -3.57 7.29 -12.81
CA GLY A 124 -2.99 6.14 -12.13
C GLY A 124 -3.57 5.79 -10.78
N LEU A 125 -3.02 4.75 -10.14
CA LEU A 125 -3.58 4.15 -8.91
C LEU A 125 -3.83 5.16 -7.77
N MET A 126 -2.91 6.13 -7.61
CA MET A 126 -3.02 7.23 -6.63
C MET A 126 -3.52 8.56 -7.20
N GLN A 127 -4.04 8.58 -8.44
CA GLN A 127 -4.84 9.65 -9.02
C GLN A 127 -4.22 11.06 -8.99
N LEU A 128 -3.05 11.21 -9.61
CA LEU A 128 -2.36 12.49 -9.73
C LEU A 128 -3.06 13.40 -10.75
N ASP A 129 -3.36 14.63 -10.35
CA ASP A 129 -3.94 15.65 -11.24
C ASP A 129 -2.91 16.11 -12.28
N LYS A 130 -3.23 15.89 -13.57
CA LYS A 130 -2.34 16.20 -14.70
C LYS A 130 -2.08 17.70 -14.90
N ASN A 131 -2.93 18.57 -14.33
CA ASN A 131 -2.75 20.01 -14.41
C ASN A 131 -1.74 20.52 -13.37
N ILE A 132 -1.49 19.72 -12.32
CA ILE A 132 -0.58 20.06 -11.21
C ILE A 132 0.75 19.32 -11.36
N HIS A 133 0.67 18.04 -11.74
CA HIS A 133 1.82 17.15 -11.87
C HIS A 133 1.90 16.62 -13.29
N ARG A 134 3.11 16.37 -13.79
CA ARG A 134 3.33 15.62 -15.02
C ARG A 134 3.44 14.13 -14.67
N PRO A 135 2.42 13.29 -14.91
CA PRO A 135 2.48 11.89 -14.51
C PRO A 135 3.55 11.14 -15.30
N VAL A 136 4.20 10.16 -14.66
CA VAL A 136 5.26 9.35 -15.27
C VAL A 136 4.98 7.85 -15.14
N GLY A 137 5.48 7.06 -16.09
CA GLY A 137 5.33 5.60 -16.09
C GLY A 137 3.95 5.12 -16.56
N THR A 138 3.71 3.83 -16.36
CA THR A 138 2.36 3.25 -16.51
C THR A 138 1.52 3.60 -15.29
N TRP A 139 0.20 3.66 -15.49
CA TRP A 139 -0.76 4.12 -14.49
C TRP A 139 -0.80 3.25 -13.21
N ASP A 140 -0.37 2.00 -13.32
CA ASP A 140 -0.28 0.99 -12.27
C ASP A 140 1.18 0.61 -11.92
N GLY A 141 2.14 1.28 -12.55
CA GLY A 141 3.55 0.91 -12.52
C GLY A 141 4.34 1.50 -11.36
N LYS A 142 5.59 1.06 -11.27
CA LYS A 142 6.53 1.47 -10.24
C LYS A 142 6.83 2.96 -10.28
N GLU A 143 7.05 3.51 -11.47
CA GLU A 143 7.39 4.93 -11.65
C GLU A 143 6.25 5.84 -11.19
N HIS A 144 4.99 5.45 -11.46
CA HIS A 144 3.81 6.18 -10.99
C HIS A 144 3.72 6.16 -9.46
N LEU A 145 3.87 5.00 -8.83
CA LEU A 145 3.81 4.90 -7.36
C LEU A 145 5.00 5.60 -6.68
N LEU A 146 6.21 5.54 -7.25
CA LEU A 146 7.35 6.33 -6.77
C LEU A 146 7.05 7.83 -6.79
N GLN A 147 6.48 8.32 -7.90
CA GLN A 147 6.12 9.71 -8.02
C GLN A 147 5.05 10.11 -7.00
N ALA A 148 3.94 9.36 -6.94
CA ALA A 148 2.82 9.70 -6.08
C ALA A 148 3.16 9.63 -4.59
N VAL A 149 3.90 8.60 -4.16
CA VAL A 149 4.35 8.48 -2.77
C VAL A 149 5.43 9.52 -2.45
N GLY A 150 6.30 9.85 -3.41
CA GLY A 150 7.22 10.99 -3.30
C GLY A 150 6.49 12.29 -2.97
N ILE A 151 5.47 12.63 -3.77
CA ILE A 151 4.63 13.82 -3.54
C ILE A 151 3.98 13.76 -2.16
N LEU A 152 3.41 12.62 -1.75
CA LEU A 152 2.84 12.45 -0.41
C LEU A 152 3.87 12.78 0.69
N THR A 153 5.07 12.22 0.61
CA THR A 153 6.12 12.48 1.61
C THR A 153 6.55 13.94 1.64
N ASP A 154 6.61 14.61 0.50
CA ASP A 154 6.92 16.04 0.43
C ASP A 154 5.81 16.89 1.05
N ARG A 155 4.54 16.51 0.87
CA ARG A 155 3.40 17.16 1.54
C ARG A 155 3.45 16.97 3.05
N ILE A 156 3.77 15.78 3.54
CA ILE A 156 3.93 15.53 5.00
C ILE A 156 5.05 16.41 5.56
N LYS A 157 6.22 16.46 4.91
CA LYS A 157 7.36 17.31 5.34
C LYS A 157 7.01 18.79 5.31
N ALA A 158 6.28 19.25 4.30
CA ALA A 158 5.82 20.63 4.23
C ALA A 158 4.88 20.99 5.39
N ILE A 159 3.98 20.08 5.77
CA ILE A 159 3.11 20.24 6.95
C ILE A 159 3.90 20.21 8.26
N GLN A 160 4.89 19.33 8.40
CA GLN A 160 5.80 19.32 9.55
C GLN A 160 6.50 20.67 9.72
N LYS A 161 7.00 21.25 8.63
CA LYS A 161 7.63 22.58 8.63
C LYS A 161 6.64 23.69 8.95
N LYS A 162 5.42 23.61 8.42
CA LYS A 162 4.36 24.62 8.63
C LYS A 162 3.83 24.62 10.06
N PHE A 163 3.73 23.45 10.68
CA PHE A 163 3.17 23.26 12.02
C PHE A 163 4.10 22.42 12.90
N PRO A 164 5.26 22.96 13.32
CA PRO A 164 6.28 22.19 14.03
C PRO A 164 5.85 21.69 15.42
N SER A 165 4.83 22.30 16.03
CA SER A 165 4.29 21.91 17.34
C SER A 165 3.23 20.81 17.27
N TRP A 166 2.81 20.40 16.08
CA TRP A 166 1.83 19.32 15.92
C TRP A 166 2.42 17.96 16.26
N SER A 167 1.56 17.05 16.70
CA SER A 167 1.94 15.66 16.93
C SER A 167 2.23 14.94 15.61
N VAL A 168 2.95 13.82 15.67
CA VAL A 168 3.23 12.97 14.49
C VAL A 168 1.94 12.58 13.76
N ALA A 169 0.88 12.23 14.50
CA ALA A 169 -0.41 11.90 13.93
C ALA A 169 -1.06 13.10 13.20
N GLN A 170 -0.94 14.31 13.76
CA GLN A 170 -1.43 15.52 13.11
C GLN A 170 -0.62 15.86 11.85
N HIS A 171 0.69 15.62 11.84
CA HIS A 171 1.53 15.79 10.65
C HIS A 171 1.12 14.82 9.54
N LEU A 172 0.91 13.54 9.85
CA LEU A 172 0.47 12.56 8.86
C LEU A 172 -0.91 12.92 8.30
N LYS A 173 -1.88 13.22 9.19
CA LYS A 173 -3.23 13.67 8.79
C LYS A 173 -3.18 14.91 7.91
N GLY A 174 -2.38 15.90 8.29
CA GLY A 174 -2.19 17.11 7.50
C GLY A 174 -1.53 16.85 6.15
N GLY A 175 -0.55 15.96 6.10
CA GLY A 175 0.09 15.54 4.84
C GLY A 175 -0.88 14.83 3.89
N LEU A 176 -1.77 13.98 4.42
CA LEU A 176 -2.84 13.33 3.64
C LEU A 176 -3.86 14.34 3.10
N SER A 177 -4.32 15.29 3.94
CA SER A 177 -5.17 16.39 3.44
C SER A 177 -4.43 17.21 2.39
N ALA A 178 -3.17 17.56 2.62
CA ALA A 178 -2.38 18.36 1.68
C ALA A 178 -2.03 17.62 0.38
N PHE A 179 -1.96 16.29 0.40
CA PHE A 179 -1.85 15.48 -0.81
C PHE A 179 -3.10 15.63 -1.68
N LYS A 180 -4.28 15.72 -1.07
CA LYS A 180 -5.56 15.88 -1.77
C LYS A 180 -5.83 17.31 -2.23
N SER A 181 -5.58 18.30 -1.38
CA SER A 181 -6.05 19.68 -1.57
C SER A 181 -4.96 20.74 -1.57
N GLY A 182 -3.69 20.33 -1.52
CA GLY A 182 -2.56 21.24 -1.41
C GLY A 182 -2.29 21.71 0.03
N THR A 183 -1.06 22.14 0.28
CA THR A 183 -0.54 22.60 1.59
C THR A 183 -1.13 23.93 2.05
N GLU A 184 -1.56 24.74 1.10
CA GLU A 184 -2.19 26.05 1.28
C GLU A 184 -3.58 25.94 1.91
N ALA A 185 -4.30 24.85 1.64
CA ALA A 185 -5.62 24.59 2.18
C ALA A 185 -5.63 24.26 3.70
N ILE A 186 -4.46 24.01 4.31
CA ILE A 186 -4.35 23.60 5.71
C ILE A 186 -3.91 24.79 6.56
N ALA A 187 -4.81 25.36 7.35
CA ALA A 187 -4.52 26.49 8.23
C ALA A 187 -4.51 26.10 9.72
N THR A 188 -5.35 25.13 10.10
CA THR A 188 -5.61 24.75 11.49
C THR A 188 -5.74 23.22 11.63
N SER A 189 -5.80 22.75 12.89
CA SER A 189 -6.02 21.34 13.19
C SER A 189 -7.46 20.86 12.86
N ALA A 190 -8.39 21.77 12.56
CA ALA A 190 -9.73 21.39 12.12
C ALA A 190 -9.72 20.92 10.66
N ASP A 191 -8.86 21.50 9.82
CA ASP A 191 -8.76 21.20 8.37
C ASP A 191 -8.23 19.77 8.10
N ILE A 192 -7.61 19.16 9.10
CA ILE A 192 -7.05 17.80 9.03
C ILE A 192 -8.01 16.74 9.57
N GLN A 193 -9.19 17.13 10.08
CA GLN A 193 -10.28 16.22 10.47
C GLN A 193 -11.22 15.94 9.29
N ALA A 194 -10.70 15.97 8.06
CA ALA A 194 -11.48 15.77 6.86
C ALA A 194 -11.89 14.31 6.69
N ASP A 195 -13.09 14.08 6.15
CA ASP A 195 -13.66 12.77 5.84
C ASP A 195 -12.72 11.89 5.00
N TYR A 196 -11.96 12.51 4.11
CA TYR A 196 -10.95 11.84 3.32
C TYR A 196 -9.87 11.20 4.18
N VAL A 197 -9.28 11.98 5.09
CA VAL A 197 -8.18 11.53 5.96
C VAL A 197 -8.68 10.45 6.92
N ASN A 198 -9.85 10.65 7.50
CA ASN A 198 -10.43 9.69 8.44
C ASN A 198 -10.73 8.34 7.77
N ASP A 199 -11.33 8.36 6.58
CA ASP A 199 -11.57 7.15 5.81
C ASP A 199 -10.25 6.46 5.41
N VAL A 200 -9.28 7.19 4.86
CA VAL A 200 -7.97 6.63 4.49
C VAL A 200 -7.29 5.96 5.68
N LEU A 201 -7.27 6.58 6.86
CA LEU A 201 -6.69 5.97 8.06
C LEU A 201 -7.42 4.69 8.49
N ALA A 202 -8.75 4.67 8.41
CA ALA A 202 -9.53 3.47 8.75
C ALA A 202 -9.25 2.33 7.76
N ARG A 203 -9.19 2.62 6.45
CA ARG A 203 -8.78 1.65 5.43
C ARG A 203 -7.34 1.17 5.63
N ALA A 204 -6.42 2.05 6.03
CA ALA A 204 -5.03 1.70 6.28
C ALA A 204 -4.90 0.70 7.44
N LYS A 205 -5.64 0.92 8.53
CA LYS A 205 -5.71 -0.05 9.64
C LYS A 205 -6.24 -1.41 9.20
N PHE A 206 -7.20 -1.44 8.27
CA PHE A 206 -7.67 -2.68 7.66
C PHE A 206 -6.55 -3.37 6.88
N TYR A 207 -5.91 -2.67 5.93
CA TYR A 207 -4.85 -3.26 5.11
C TYR A 207 -3.65 -3.74 5.91
N LYS A 208 -3.32 -3.06 7.01
CA LYS A 208 -2.25 -3.48 7.93
C LYS A 208 -2.49 -4.87 8.50
N LYS A 209 -3.74 -5.19 8.84
CA LYS A 209 -4.16 -6.52 9.33
C LYS A 209 -4.16 -7.57 8.21
N HIS A 210 -4.17 -7.16 6.94
CA HIS A 210 -4.22 -8.01 5.76
C HIS A 210 -2.88 -8.09 5.01
N GLY A 211 -1.80 -7.77 5.73
CA GLY A 211 -0.44 -8.03 5.27
C GLY A 211 0.11 -6.98 4.32
N PHE A 212 -0.45 -5.78 4.25
CA PHE A 212 0.22 -4.62 3.65
C PHE A 212 1.20 -4.01 4.66
#